data_AF-A0A800A8E0-F1
#
_entry.id   AF-A0A800A8E0-F1
#
_cell.length_a   1.000
_cell.length_b   1.000
_cell.length_c   1.000
_cell.angle_alpha   90.00
_cell.angle_beta   90.00
_cell.angle_gamma   90.00
#
_symmetry.space_group_name_H-M   'P 1'
#
loop_
_entity.id
_entity.type
_entity.pdbx_description
1 polymer ?
#
loop_
_entity_poly.entity_id
_entity_poly.type
_entity_poly.pdbx_seq_one_letter_code
_entity_poly.pdbx_strand_id
1 'polypeptide(L)'
;MESARHALYSELERVLGSDHAKTLMSYLPQHTADEAATRTDVARLEGRMDERFGRVDERFDRLEDHFDRLEERFDRFEHRFEARFERLVERMDRMQRFYVGTTVGSMTALTAMFTLVLTFLD
;
A
#
# COMPACT_ATOMS: atom_id res chain seq x y z
N MET A 1 32.25 27.17 -35.83
CA MET A 1 32.29 27.84 -34.51
C MET A 1 33.71 28.30 -34.13
N GLU A 2 34.74 27.52 -34.46
CA GLU A 2 36.14 27.86 -34.20
C GLU A 2 36.65 29.09 -34.96
N SER A 3 36.24 29.28 -36.22
CA SER A 3 36.54 30.50 -36.99
C SER A 3 35.95 31.78 -36.40
N ALA A 4 34.76 31.71 -35.78
CA ALA A 4 34.15 32.87 -35.13
C ALA A 4 34.90 33.24 -33.84
N ARG A 5 35.41 32.25 -33.10
CA ARG A 5 36.27 32.48 -31.93
C ARG A 5 37.61 33.09 -32.32
N HIS A 6 38.23 32.63 -33.40
CA HIS A 6 39.51 33.20 -33.85
C HIS A 6 39.36 34.63 -34.38
N ALA A 7 38.28 34.93 -35.11
CA ALA A 7 37.98 36.30 -35.52
C ALA A 7 37.75 37.21 -34.31
N LEU A 8 37.00 36.74 -33.31
CA LEU A 8 36.76 37.48 -32.08
C LEU A 8 38.04 37.67 -31.24
N TYR A 9 38.92 36.65 -31.19
CA TYR A 9 40.21 36.75 -30.53
C TYR A 9 41.07 37.85 -31.16
N SER A 10 41.20 37.81 -32.49
CA SER A 10 42.02 38.74 -33.25
C SER A 10 41.52 40.18 -33.10
N GLU A 11 40.20 40.38 -33.06
CA GLU A 11 39.63 41.72 -32.89
C GLU A 11 39.75 42.24 -31.45
N LEU A 12 39.57 41.36 -30.44
CA LEU A 12 39.80 41.72 -29.04
C LEU A 12 41.27 42.03 -28.76
N GLU A 13 42.19 41.28 -29.36
CA GLU A 13 43.63 41.51 -29.27
C GLU A 13 44.03 42.85 -29.90
N ARG A 14 43.42 43.21 -31.03
CA ARG A 14 43.64 44.50 -31.71
C ARG A 14 43.19 45.70 -30.87
N VAL A 15 42.12 45.55 -30.08
CA VAL A 15 41.48 46.68 -29.36
C VAL A 15 41.94 46.81 -27.91
N LEU A 16 42.07 45.69 -27.18
CA LEU A 16 42.36 45.66 -25.74
C LEU A 16 43.73 45.07 -25.38
N GLY A 17 44.48 44.56 -26.37
CA GLY A 17 45.75 43.86 -26.15
C GLY A 17 45.58 42.40 -25.75
N SER A 18 46.66 41.63 -25.89
CA SER A 18 46.67 40.16 -25.72
C SER A 18 46.15 39.68 -24.37
N ASP A 19 46.53 40.37 -23.29
CA ASP A 19 46.24 39.93 -21.93
C ASP A 19 44.75 40.07 -21.60
N HIS A 20 44.16 41.21 -21.94
CA HIS A 20 42.73 41.46 -21.74
C HIS A 20 41.86 40.61 -22.68
N ALA A 21 42.30 40.42 -23.94
CA ALA A 21 41.60 39.55 -24.89
C ALA A 21 41.54 38.11 -24.39
N LYS A 22 42.64 37.61 -23.83
CA LYS A 22 42.72 36.27 -23.23
C LYS A 22 41.80 36.15 -22.01
N THR A 23 41.76 37.17 -21.16
CA THR A 23 40.85 37.22 -20.00
C THR A 23 39.38 37.19 -20.45
N LEU A 24 38.97 38.02 -21.41
CA LEU A 24 37.58 38.02 -21.91
C LEU A 24 37.21 36.71 -22.61
N MET A 25 38.16 36.11 -23.34
CA MET A 25 37.96 34.80 -23.96
C MET A 25 37.86 33.66 -22.95
N SER A 26 38.37 33.84 -21.72
CA SER A 26 38.20 32.88 -20.62
C SER A 26 36.81 32.93 -20.00
N TYR A 27 36.13 34.09 -20.09
CA TYR A 27 34.74 34.27 -19.62
C TYR A 27 33.69 33.92 -20.66
N LEU A 28 34.08 33.72 -21.92
CA LEU A 28 33.16 33.20 -22.93
C LEU A 28 32.71 31.80 -22.49
N PRO A 29 31.40 31.56 -22.34
CA PRO A 29 30.90 30.25 -21.97
C PRO A 29 31.42 29.19 -22.94
N GLN A 30 32.18 28.23 -22.41
CA GLN A 30 32.74 27.11 -23.17
C GLN A 30 31.65 26.10 -23.58
N HIS A 31 30.48 26.18 -22.97
CA HIS A 31 29.35 25.28 -23.15
C HIS A 31 28.13 26.06 -23.67
N THR A 32 28.14 26.42 -24.95
CA THR A 32 26.94 26.96 -25.62
C THR A 32 26.42 25.95 -26.62
N ALA A 33 25.23 25.42 -26.35
CA ALA A 33 24.39 24.53 -27.16
C ALA A 33 24.67 23.01 -27.15
N ASP A 34 25.83 22.54 -26.66
CA ASP A 34 26.11 21.08 -26.63
C ASP A 34 25.64 20.38 -25.33
N GLU A 35 25.43 21.15 -24.25
CA GLU A 35 24.97 20.61 -22.95
C GLU A 35 23.46 20.76 -22.71
N ALA A 36 22.75 21.48 -23.58
CA ALA A 36 21.30 21.47 -23.53
C ALA A 36 20.83 20.11 -24.06
N ALA A 37 20.17 19.31 -23.21
CA ALA A 37 19.58 18.03 -23.61
C ALA A 37 18.91 18.20 -24.98
N THR A 38 19.38 17.47 -25.97
CA THR A 38 18.87 17.63 -27.33
C THR A 38 17.40 17.20 -27.35
N ARG A 39 16.62 17.69 -28.33
CA ARG A 39 15.22 17.24 -28.50
C ARG A 39 15.12 15.70 -28.58
N THR A 40 16.17 15.06 -29.09
CA THR A 40 16.33 13.60 -29.14
C THR A 40 16.46 12.97 -27.75
N ASP A 41 17.22 13.58 -26.84
CA ASP A 41 17.38 13.07 -25.47
C ASP A 41 16.09 13.18 -24.67
N VAL A 42 15.34 14.27 -24.87
CA VAL A 42 14.01 14.45 -24.27
C VAL A 42 13.04 13.40 -24.79
N ALA A 43 12.99 13.16 -26.11
CA ALA A 43 12.14 12.12 -26.70
C ALA A 43 12.53 10.70 -26.20
N ARG A 44 13.82 10.45 -26.00
CA ARG A 44 14.29 9.18 -25.42
C ARG A 44 13.88 9.02 -23.96
N LEU A 45 13.92 10.11 -23.19
CA LEU A 45 13.49 10.11 -21.80
C LEU A 45 11.99 9.85 -21.70
N GLU A 46 11.19 10.50 -22.55
CA GLU A 46 9.73 10.32 -22.65
C GLU A 46 9.39 8.85 -22.92
N GLY A 47 9.99 8.24 -23.95
CA GLY A 47 9.75 6.82 -24.23
C GLY A 47 10.17 5.87 -23.10
N ARG A 48 11.26 6.18 -22.38
CA ARG A 48 11.66 5.41 -21.19
C ARG A 48 10.71 5.61 -20.01
N MET A 49 10.12 6.80 -19.87
CA MET A 49 9.12 7.08 -18.86
C MET A 49 7.84 6.33 -19.17
N ASP A 50 7.34 6.36 -20.41
CA ASP A 50 6.15 5.62 -20.83
C ASP A 50 6.30 4.11 -20.58
N GLU A 51 7.44 3.52 -20.93
CA GLU A 51 7.70 2.10 -20.67
C GLU A 51 7.76 1.78 -19.16
N ARG A 52 8.20 2.72 -18.33
CA ARG A 52 8.20 2.55 -16.87
C ARG A 52 6.80 2.70 -16.29
N PHE A 53 6.04 3.68 -16.75
CA PHE A 53 4.66 3.87 -16.31
C PHE A 53 3.76 2.73 -16.75
N GLY A 54 3.88 2.24 -17.98
CA GLY A 54 3.14 1.05 -18.42
C GLY A 54 3.44 -0.19 -17.57
N ARG A 55 4.70 -0.40 -17.17
CA ARG A 55 5.05 -1.47 -16.22
C ARG A 55 4.50 -1.26 -14.81
N VAL A 56 4.31 -0.01 -14.40
CA VAL A 56 3.69 0.32 -13.12
C VAL A 56 2.19 0.04 -13.18
N ASP A 57 1.52 0.42 -14.27
CA ASP A 57 0.10 0.14 -14.50
C ASP A 57 -0.17 -1.38 -14.48
N GLU A 58 0.62 -2.17 -15.22
CA GLU A 58 0.51 -3.64 -15.18
C GLU A 58 0.73 -4.26 -13.78
N ARG A 59 1.47 -3.57 -12.91
CA ARG A 59 1.65 -4.02 -11.52
C ARG A 59 0.47 -3.62 -10.65
N PHE A 60 -0.16 -2.48 -10.92
CA PHE A 60 -1.39 -2.06 -10.25
C PHE A 60 -2.55 -2.98 -10.63
N ASP A 61 -2.73 -3.30 -11.92
CA ASP A 61 -3.76 -4.26 -12.35
C ASP A 61 -3.61 -5.62 -11.64
N ARG A 62 -2.37 -6.12 -11.53
CA ARG A 62 -2.09 -7.37 -10.78
C ARG A 62 -2.34 -7.26 -9.28
N LEU A 63 -2.17 -6.06 -8.71
CA LEU A 63 -2.47 -5.81 -7.31
C LEU A 63 -3.99 -5.78 -7.08
N GLU A 64 -4.76 -5.12 -7.95
CA GLU A 64 -6.23 -5.12 -7.92
C GLU A 64 -6.77 -6.56 -7.95
N ASP A 65 -6.35 -7.35 -8.93
CA ASP A 65 -6.68 -8.78 -9.02
C ASP A 65 -6.36 -9.57 -7.73
N HIS A 66 -5.27 -9.20 -7.04
CA HIS A 66 -4.89 -9.86 -5.79
C HIS A 66 -5.75 -9.41 -4.61
N PHE A 67 -6.16 -8.13 -4.58
CA PHE A 67 -7.08 -7.61 -3.58
C PHE A 67 -8.48 -8.21 -3.74
N ASP A 68 -9.00 -8.34 -4.95
CA ASP A 68 -10.29 -9.00 -5.21
C ASP A 68 -10.30 -10.44 -4.68
N ARG A 69 -9.22 -11.20 -4.95
CA ARG A 69 -9.06 -12.55 -4.40
C ARG A 69 -8.92 -12.59 -2.88
N LEU A 70 -8.37 -11.55 -2.26
CA LEU A 70 -8.30 -11.46 -0.81
C LEU A 70 -9.68 -11.18 -0.22
N GLU A 71 -10.46 -10.29 -0.83
CA GLU A 71 -11.82 -9.95 -0.42
C GLU A 71 -12.73 -11.19 -0.44
N GLU A 72 -12.73 -11.95 -1.54
CA GLU A 72 -13.48 -13.22 -1.62
C GLU A 72 -13.08 -14.24 -0.53
N ARG A 73 -11.79 -14.27 -0.17
CA ARG A 73 -11.28 -15.15 0.89
C ARG A 73 -11.71 -14.68 2.26
N PHE A 74 -11.75 -13.37 2.49
CA PHE A 74 -12.25 -12.76 3.72
C PHE A 74 -13.75 -13.03 3.88
N ASP A 75 -14.57 -12.81 2.85
CA ASP A 75 -16.00 -13.12 2.90
C ASP A 75 -16.27 -14.58 3.26
N ARG A 76 -15.52 -15.51 2.64
CA ARG A 76 -15.62 -16.94 2.94
C ARG A 76 -15.19 -17.26 4.38
N PHE A 77 -14.19 -16.54 4.89
CA PHE A 77 -13.74 -16.68 6.27
C PHE A 77 -14.80 -16.18 7.25
N GLU A 78 -15.38 -15.00 7.01
CA GLU A 78 -16.46 -14.42 7.81
C GLU A 78 -17.67 -15.34 7.87
N HIS A 79 -18.17 -15.81 6.72
CA HIS A 79 -19.29 -16.75 6.68
C HIS A 79 -19.00 -18.06 7.44
N ARG A 80 -17.79 -18.59 7.33
CA ARG A 80 -17.41 -19.80 8.07
C ARG A 80 -17.33 -19.54 9.57
N PHE A 81 -16.84 -18.37 9.97
CA PHE A 81 -16.71 -17.98 11.36
C PHE A 81 -18.09 -17.78 11.99
N GLU A 82 -18.98 -17.05 11.33
CA GLU A 82 -20.38 -16.83 11.74
C GLU A 82 -21.10 -18.18 11.93
N ALA A 83 -21.05 -19.05 10.92
CA ALA A 83 -21.68 -20.37 11.00
C ALA A 83 -21.09 -21.28 12.11
N ARG A 84 -19.84 -21.07 12.53
CA ARG A 84 -19.26 -21.77 13.69
C ARG A 84 -19.70 -21.15 15.00
N PHE A 85 -19.82 -19.82 15.06
CA PHE A 85 -20.31 -19.09 16.21
C PHE A 85 -21.77 -19.42 16.49
N GLU A 86 -22.65 -19.39 15.48
CA GLU A 86 -24.06 -19.79 15.62
C GLU A 86 -24.19 -21.21 16.20
N ARG A 87 -23.44 -22.18 15.66
CA ARG A 87 -23.40 -23.56 16.18
C ARG A 87 -22.93 -23.64 17.62
N LEU A 88 -21.98 -22.78 18.02
CA LEU A 88 -21.46 -22.72 19.37
C LEU A 88 -22.50 -22.13 20.33
N VAL A 89 -23.16 -21.03 19.93
CA VAL A 89 -24.27 -20.41 20.68
C VAL A 89 -25.40 -21.41 20.86
N GLU A 90 -25.85 -22.09 19.81
CA GLU A 90 -26.89 -23.12 19.92
C GLU A 90 -26.50 -24.28 20.86
N ARG A 91 -25.22 -24.70 20.83
CA ARG A 91 -24.72 -25.74 21.73
C ARG A 91 -24.74 -25.25 23.18
N MET A 92 -24.35 -24.01 23.43
CA MET A 92 -24.41 -23.40 24.75
C MET A 92 -25.85 -23.27 25.24
N ASP A 93 -26.77 -22.86 24.38
CA ASP A 93 -28.21 -22.79 24.66
C ASP A 93 -28.79 -24.15 25.07
N ARG A 94 -28.49 -25.20 24.31
CA ARG A 94 -28.91 -26.58 24.64
C ARG A 94 -28.36 -27.01 26.00
N MET A 95 -27.08 -26.72 26.25
CA MET A 95 -26.43 -27.05 27.51
C MET A 95 -27.04 -26.27 28.68
N GLN A 96 -27.31 -24.97 28.52
CA GLN A 96 -27.97 -24.15 29.53
C GLN A 96 -29.38 -24.64 29.84
N ARG A 97 -30.20 -24.97 28.83
CA ARG A 97 -31.55 -25.53 29.05
C ARG A 97 -31.50 -26.83 29.85
N PHE A 98 -30.54 -27.71 29.54
CA PHE A 98 -30.33 -28.95 30.29
C PHE A 98 -29.89 -28.68 31.75
N TYR A 99 -28.94 -27.77 31.96
CA TYR A 99 -28.50 -27.41 33.31
C TYR A 99 -29.61 -26.78 34.14
N VAL A 100 -30.38 -25.84 33.59
CA VAL A 100 -31.52 -25.24 34.28
C VAL A 100 -32.58 -26.30 34.60
N GLY A 101 -32.90 -27.19 33.64
CA GLY A 101 -33.87 -28.25 33.87
C GLY A 101 -33.48 -29.22 34.99
N THR A 102 -32.22 -29.65 35.01
CA THR A 102 -31.71 -30.59 36.03
C THR A 102 -31.58 -29.96 37.41
N THR A 103 -31.13 -28.72 37.50
CA THR A 103 -31.01 -27.99 38.79
C THR A 103 -32.37 -27.63 39.37
N VAL A 104 -33.30 -27.12 38.57
CA VAL A 104 -34.66 -26.82 39.03
C VAL A 104 -35.39 -28.11 39.46
N GLY A 105 -35.22 -29.19 38.69
CA GLY A 105 -35.83 -30.49 39.00
C GLY A 105 -35.25 -31.15 40.26
N SER A 106 -33.93 -31.11 40.45
CA SER A 106 -33.31 -31.64 41.68
C SER A 106 -33.70 -30.81 42.90
N MET A 107 -33.80 -29.48 42.76
CA MET A 107 -34.21 -28.60 43.85
C MET A 107 -35.67 -28.85 44.27
N THR A 108 -36.60 -28.99 43.33
CA THR A 108 -38.00 -29.35 43.64
C THR A 108 -38.11 -30.75 44.25
N ALA A 109 -37.36 -31.73 43.75
CA ALA A 109 -37.35 -33.08 44.32
C ALA A 109 -36.82 -33.09 45.77
N LEU A 110 -35.73 -32.36 46.04
CA LEU A 110 -35.18 -32.22 47.39
C LEU A 110 -36.16 -31.52 48.34
N THR A 111 -36.82 -30.44 47.90
CA THR A 111 -37.84 -29.75 48.70
C THR A 111 -39.02 -30.66 49.02
N ALA A 112 -39.52 -31.42 48.04
CA ALA A 112 -40.61 -32.37 48.25
C ALA A 112 -40.21 -33.50 49.22
N MET A 113 -39.00 -34.05 49.07
CA MET A 113 -38.46 -35.08 49.97
C MET A 113 -38.33 -34.56 51.40
N PHE A 114 -37.79 -33.35 51.58
CA PHE A 114 -37.65 -32.72 52.89
C PHE A 114 -39.01 -32.50 53.56
N THR A 115 -40.00 -32.00 52.80
CA THR A 115 -41.36 -31.81 53.30
C THR A 115 -41.99 -33.14 53.74
N LEU A 116 -41.82 -34.20 52.95
CA LEU A 116 -42.33 -35.53 53.28
C LEU A 116 -41.70 -36.09 54.57
N VAL A 117 -40.39 -35.90 54.75
CA VAL A 117 -39.70 -36.34 55.98
C VAL A 117 -40.24 -35.61 57.21
N LEU A 118 -40.47 -34.29 57.13
CA LEU A 118 -41.05 -33.52 58.24
C LEU A 118 -42.46 -34.01 58.59
N THR A 119 -43.34 -34.22 57.60
CA THR A 119 -44.71 -34.70 57.82
C THR A 119 -44.79 -36.08 58.46
N PHE A 120 -43.79 -36.96 58.26
CA PHE A 120 -43.74 -38.28 58.89
C PHE A 120 -43.15 -38.27 60.31
N LEU A 121 -42.46 -37.18 60.70
CA LEU A 121 -41.84 -37.05 62.02
C LEU A 121 -42.77 -36.36 63.05
N ASP A 122 -43.76 -35.58 62.59
CA ASP A 122 -44.83 -35.00 63.42
C ASP A 122 -45.99 -35.99 63.65
#